data_AF-A0A0J8UC19-F1
#
_entry.id   AF-A0A0J8UC19-F1
#
_cell.length_a   1.000
_cell.length_b   1.000
_cell.length_c   1.000
_cell.angle_alpha   90.00
_cell.angle_beta   90.00
_cell.angle_gamma   90.00
#
_symmetry.space_group_name_H-M   'P 1'
#
loop_
_entity.id
_entity.type
_entity.pdbx_description
1 polymer ?
#
loop_
_entity_poly.entity_id
_entity_poly.type
_entity_poly.pdbx_seq_one_letter_code
_entity_poly.pdbx_strand_id
1 'polypeptide(L)'
;MDTKAITLRNHLPSSQAQQCNSAIRIPRIKNPKFRFRIFWGRLCLVQKLQPGTDPSKKEDVVFSEIDKFPADSPMKIPRTQSPIVFKGGCACSKVRYTSTVFPEWIGHCLCTTCRKCAGAPYQTFAGFPRSAITWTTEPPKYFRASDFAKRGFCDQCGSSLTFEVDSTPDKISLSPGSFDDWDVQGGKDAFVKPEGYIFAAEKAVWYELPNDGLPRHEKLPPAEAEKDKEAAESK
;
A
#
# COMPACT_ATOMS: atom_id res chain seq x y z
N MET A 1 38.80 24.53 -40.05
CA MET A 1 40.14 24.13 -39.58
C MET A 1 40.20 24.46 -38.09
N ASP A 2 40.10 23.58 -37.10
CA ASP A 2 39.91 22.13 -37.03
C ASP A 2 39.07 21.85 -35.78
N THR A 3 38.02 21.05 -35.95
CA THR A 3 37.20 20.52 -34.85
C THR A 3 37.72 19.12 -34.57
N LYS A 4 38.25 18.85 -33.37
CA LYS A 4 38.49 17.48 -32.91
C LYS A 4 37.46 17.09 -31.85
N ALA A 5 36.57 16.21 -32.26
CA ALA A 5 35.67 15.46 -31.40
C ALA A 5 36.49 14.46 -30.56
N ILE A 6 36.23 14.41 -29.26
CA ILE A 6 36.61 13.28 -28.42
C ILE A 6 35.34 12.43 -28.24
N THR A 7 35.27 11.37 -29.01
CA THR A 7 34.20 10.36 -28.95
C THR A 7 34.52 9.39 -27.81
N LEU A 8 33.82 9.49 -26.68
CA LEU A 8 33.71 8.38 -25.75
C LEU A 8 32.43 7.62 -26.06
N ARG A 9 32.54 6.57 -26.87
CA ARG A 9 31.54 5.51 -26.94
C ARG A 9 31.57 4.78 -25.60
N ASN A 10 30.46 4.80 -24.88
CA ASN A 10 30.11 3.70 -24.00
C ASN A 10 28.60 3.46 -24.08
N HIS A 11 28.29 2.19 -24.32
CA HIS A 11 26.97 1.61 -24.53
C HIS A 11 26.04 1.89 -23.35
N LEU A 12 24.89 2.53 -23.62
CA LEU A 12 23.70 2.46 -22.78
C LEU A 12 22.45 2.43 -23.68
N PRO A 13 21.53 1.49 -23.48
CA PRO A 13 20.31 1.36 -24.28
C PRO A 13 19.35 2.54 -24.06
N SER A 14 18.70 2.92 -25.16
CA SER A 14 18.03 4.20 -25.40
C SER A 14 16.56 4.25 -24.96
N SER A 15 16.25 4.04 -23.67
CA SER A 15 14.86 4.20 -23.20
C SER A 15 14.64 4.91 -21.85
N GLN A 16 15.68 5.48 -21.22
CA GLN A 16 15.53 6.20 -19.95
C GLN A 16 16.12 7.61 -19.90
N ALA A 17 16.43 8.23 -21.05
CA ALA A 17 16.99 9.58 -21.09
C ALA A 17 15.94 10.72 -21.14
N GLN A 18 14.66 10.46 -20.80
CA GLN A 18 13.59 11.42 -21.12
C GLN A 18 12.68 11.87 -19.97
N GLN A 19 12.96 11.56 -18.71
CA GLN A 19 12.18 12.12 -17.59
C GLN A 19 13.05 12.53 -16.41
N CYS A 20 13.72 13.67 -16.57
CA CYS A 20 14.12 14.54 -15.45
C CYS A 20 14.47 15.93 -16.01
N ASN A 21 13.47 16.62 -16.56
CA ASN A 21 13.59 18.03 -16.92
C ASN A 21 12.44 18.81 -16.28
N SER A 22 12.61 19.16 -15.01
CA SER A 22 11.91 20.29 -14.40
C SER A 22 12.87 21.06 -13.49
N ALA A 23 13.49 22.07 -14.11
CA ALA A 23 13.91 23.35 -13.56
C ALA A 23 14.71 23.39 -12.23
N ILE A 24 16.05 23.35 -12.35
CA ILE A 24 16.92 24.13 -11.46
C ILE A 24 17.74 25.08 -12.35
N ARG A 25 17.43 26.38 -12.28
CA ARG A 25 18.25 27.43 -12.91
C ARG A 25 19.50 27.65 -12.04
N ILE A 26 20.64 27.11 -12.46
CA ILE A 26 21.93 27.37 -11.84
C ILE A 26 22.56 28.61 -12.50
N PRO A 27 22.95 29.66 -11.74
CA PRO A 27 23.65 30.79 -12.33
C PRO A 27 25.05 30.40 -12.82
N ARG A 28 25.42 30.92 -13.99
CA ARG A 28 26.63 30.57 -14.74
C ARG A 28 27.87 31.19 -14.08
N ILE A 29 28.56 30.47 -13.20
CA ILE A 29 29.83 30.93 -12.63
C ILE A 29 30.97 30.58 -13.60
N LYS A 30 31.59 31.62 -14.18
CA LYS A 30 32.80 31.52 -15.02
C LYS A 30 34.04 31.42 -14.13
N ASN A 31 34.48 30.22 -13.72
CA ASN A 31 35.88 30.00 -13.36
C ASN A 31 36.29 28.50 -13.39
N PRO A 32 37.42 28.12 -14.03
CA PRO A 32 37.67 26.75 -14.50
C PRO A 32 38.42 25.83 -13.51
N LYS A 33 38.24 25.96 -12.19
CA LYS A 33 39.03 25.16 -11.20
C LYS A 33 38.22 24.26 -10.25
N PHE A 34 36.95 24.00 -10.52
CA PHE A 34 36.13 23.10 -9.69
C PHE A 34 35.76 21.82 -10.44
N ARG A 35 36.08 20.66 -9.87
CA ARG A 35 35.54 19.35 -10.25
C ARG A 35 34.60 18.89 -9.12
N PHE A 36 33.33 18.69 -9.45
CA PHE A 36 32.37 18.04 -8.55
C PHE A 36 32.34 16.54 -8.83
N ARG A 37 32.29 15.73 -7.77
CA ARG A 37 32.04 14.29 -7.86
C ARG A 37 30.84 13.99 -6.98
N ILE A 38 29.78 13.48 -7.60
CA ILE A 38 28.53 13.10 -6.93
C ILE A 38 28.72 11.67 -6.40
N PHE A 39 28.55 11.48 -5.10
CA PHE A 39 28.38 10.16 -4.50
C PHE A 39 27.05 10.15 -3.74
N TRP A 40 26.33 9.05 -3.87
CA TRP A 40 25.01 8.80 -3.27
C TRP A 40 24.88 9.31 -1.82
N GLY A 41 23.86 10.13 -1.57
CA GLY A 41 23.13 10.09 -0.29
C GLY A 41 23.62 10.92 0.90
N ARG A 42 24.71 11.71 0.83
CA ARG A 42 25.06 12.67 1.91
C ARG A 42 25.96 13.79 1.39
N LEU A 43 25.52 15.04 1.53
CA LEU A 43 26.33 16.23 1.24
C LEU A 43 27.30 16.46 2.41
N CYS A 44 28.41 15.74 2.46
CA CYS A 44 29.50 16.07 3.38
C CYS A 44 30.33 17.20 2.77
N LEU A 45 30.29 18.38 3.39
CA LEU A 45 31.17 19.49 3.07
C LEU A 45 32.59 19.12 3.56
N VAL A 46 33.44 18.61 2.68
CA VAL A 46 34.87 18.48 2.97
C VAL A 46 35.50 19.85 2.78
N GLN A 47 35.60 20.62 3.85
CA GLN A 47 36.32 21.89 3.85
C GLN A 47 37.82 21.60 3.88
N LYS A 48 38.55 22.09 2.87
CA LYS A 48 40.02 21.99 2.86
C LYS A 48 40.59 22.88 3.96
N LEU A 49 41.47 22.29 4.77
CA LEU A 49 42.45 22.99 5.61
C LEU A 49 43.19 24.04 4.76
N GLN A 50 43.32 25.26 5.28
CA GLN A 50 44.16 26.29 4.67
C GLN A 50 45.66 25.94 4.84
N PRO A 51 46.53 26.39 3.93
CA PRO A 51 47.95 26.10 4.02
C PRO A 51 48.60 26.98 5.10
N GLY A 52 49.19 26.38 6.13
CA GLY A 52 50.03 27.10 7.09
C GLY A 52 49.95 26.70 8.57
N THR A 53 49.16 25.69 8.96
CA THR A 53 49.07 25.24 10.36
C THR A 53 49.88 23.97 10.60
N ASP A 54 50.87 24.07 11.49
CA ASP A 54 51.70 22.98 12.02
C ASP A 54 50.81 21.93 12.73
N PRO A 55 50.86 20.64 12.33
CA PRO A 55 49.99 19.59 12.88
C PRO A 55 50.38 19.12 14.31
N SER A 56 51.32 19.76 15.00
CA SER A 56 51.80 19.32 16.32
C SER A 56 51.19 20.05 17.54
N LYS A 57 50.37 21.10 17.36
CA LYS A 57 49.73 21.82 18.46
C LYS A 57 48.24 21.50 18.53
N LYS A 58 47.84 20.70 19.52
CA LYS A 58 46.44 20.55 19.93
C LYS A 58 46.03 21.80 20.70
N GLU A 59 44.75 22.14 20.57
CA GLU A 59 44.02 23.21 21.27
C GLU A 59 44.07 24.56 20.54
N ASP A 60 42.94 24.86 19.88
CA ASP A 60 42.22 26.15 19.86
C ASP A 60 41.46 26.31 18.54
N VAL A 61 40.23 25.78 18.51
CA VAL A 61 39.20 26.26 17.58
C VAL A 61 38.04 26.75 18.42
N VAL A 62 38.02 28.07 18.61
CA VAL A 62 36.91 28.83 19.17
C VAL A 62 35.72 28.70 18.22
N PHE A 63 34.66 28.04 18.68
CA PHE A 63 33.34 28.10 18.05
C PHE A 63 32.68 29.42 18.47
N SER A 64 32.60 30.38 17.56
CA SER A 64 31.64 31.49 17.68
C SER A 64 30.77 31.52 16.44
N GLU A 65 29.46 31.67 16.68
CA GLU A 65 28.37 31.85 15.70
C GLU A 65 27.55 30.60 15.28
N ILE A 66 27.08 29.82 16.26
CA ILE A 66 25.84 29.02 16.12
C ILE A 66 24.85 29.46 17.21
N ASP A 67 24.40 30.73 17.17
CA ASP A 67 23.39 31.24 18.12
C ASP A 67 22.35 32.13 17.44
N LYS A 68 21.79 31.68 16.31
CA LYS A 68 20.65 32.36 15.66
C LYS A 68 19.57 31.43 15.12
N PHE A 69 19.29 30.33 15.82
CA PHE A 69 18.02 29.61 15.63
C PHE A 69 17.13 29.82 16.86
N PRO A 70 16.02 30.57 16.76
CA PRO A 70 15.09 30.72 17.89
C PRO A 70 14.49 29.35 18.24
N ALA A 71 14.66 28.93 19.48
CA ALA A 71 14.34 27.59 19.99
C ALA A 71 12.83 27.30 20.15
N ASP A 72 11.94 28.24 19.82
CA ASP A 72 10.53 28.19 20.26
C ASP A 72 9.49 27.94 19.15
N SER A 73 9.91 27.42 17.98
CA SER A 73 8.95 26.98 16.96
C SER A 73 8.90 25.46 16.88
N PRO A 74 7.79 24.80 17.31
CA PRO A 74 7.64 23.38 17.07
C PRO A 74 7.48 23.16 15.57
N MET A 75 8.59 22.82 14.89
CA MET A 75 8.53 22.23 13.56
C MET A 75 7.68 20.97 13.65
N LYS A 76 6.46 21.04 13.15
CA LYS A 76 5.61 19.87 12.93
C LYS A 76 6.28 19.04 11.84
N ILE A 77 7.07 18.04 12.24
CA ILE A 77 7.49 16.96 11.35
C ILE A 77 6.18 16.30 10.87
N PRO A 78 5.86 16.32 9.56
CA PRO A 78 4.67 15.65 9.09
C PRO A 78 4.78 14.17 9.47
N ARG A 79 3.80 13.66 10.23
CA ARG A 79 3.74 12.24 10.60
C ARG A 79 3.84 11.44 9.30
N THR A 80 4.90 10.67 9.16
CA THR A 80 5.09 9.74 8.03
C THR A 80 3.86 8.84 8.00
N GLN A 81 2.99 9.00 7.00
CA GLN A 81 1.87 8.08 6.80
C GLN A 81 2.46 6.68 6.64
N SER A 82 1.85 5.69 7.30
CA SER A 82 2.24 4.29 7.13
C SER A 82 2.27 3.94 5.64
N PRO A 83 3.29 3.18 5.18
CA PRO A 83 3.41 2.87 3.77
C PRO A 83 2.18 2.10 3.28
N ILE A 84 1.63 2.51 2.14
CA ILE A 84 0.56 1.78 1.46
C ILE A 84 1.16 0.51 0.87
N VAL A 85 0.59 -0.64 1.21
CA VAL A 85 1.09 -1.94 0.76
C VAL A 85 0.34 -2.49 -0.45
N PHE A 86 -0.93 -2.10 -0.65
CA PHE A 86 -1.67 -2.37 -1.90
C PHE A 86 -2.84 -1.41 -2.11
N LYS A 87 -3.38 -1.41 -3.33
CA LYS A 87 -4.55 -0.64 -3.75
C LYS A 87 -5.63 -1.54 -4.33
N GLY A 88 -6.85 -1.01 -4.39
CA GLY A 88 -7.94 -1.69 -5.06
C GLY A 88 -9.08 -0.75 -5.45
N GLY A 89 -10.11 -1.34 -6.03
CA GLY A 89 -11.31 -0.64 -6.42
C GLY A 89 -12.25 -1.45 -7.30
N CYS A 90 -13.39 -0.85 -7.60
CA CYS A 90 -14.36 -1.44 -8.53
C CYS A 90 -13.87 -1.39 -9.98
N ALA A 91 -14.49 -2.20 -10.85
CA ALA A 91 -14.12 -2.30 -12.27
C ALA A 91 -14.20 -0.96 -13.02
N CYS A 92 -15.17 -0.10 -12.70
CA CYS A 92 -15.30 1.22 -13.34
C CYS A 92 -14.42 2.32 -12.71
N SER A 93 -13.60 1.99 -11.72
CA SER A 93 -12.74 2.92 -10.97
C SER A 93 -13.44 4.05 -10.20
N LYS A 94 -14.77 4.07 -10.12
CA LYS A 94 -15.52 5.05 -9.30
C LYS A 94 -15.20 4.93 -7.82
N VAL A 95 -15.16 3.71 -7.29
CA VAL A 95 -14.80 3.40 -5.90
C VAL A 95 -13.37 2.87 -5.86
N ARG A 96 -12.48 3.54 -5.13
CA ARG A 96 -11.06 3.19 -4.95
C ARG A 96 -10.67 3.25 -3.47
N TYR A 97 -9.68 2.44 -3.11
CA TYR A 97 -9.14 2.41 -1.76
C TYR A 97 -7.65 2.00 -1.73
N THR A 98 -7.03 2.24 -0.58
CA THR A 98 -5.67 1.81 -0.24
C THR A 98 -5.68 1.04 1.07
N SER A 99 -4.74 0.11 1.23
CA SER A 99 -4.46 -0.55 2.51
C SER A 99 -3.02 -0.32 2.97
N THR A 100 -2.82 -0.21 4.27
CA THR A 100 -1.49 -0.15 4.91
C THR A 100 -1.01 -1.51 5.43
N VAL A 101 -1.84 -2.56 5.35
CA VAL A 101 -1.51 -3.93 5.78
C VAL A 101 -2.02 -4.99 4.78
N PHE A 102 -1.43 -6.18 4.83
CA PHE A 102 -1.94 -7.37 4.13
C PHE A 102 -3.14 -7.97 4.87
N PRO A 103 -3.99 -8.77 4.19
CA PRO A 103 -5.13 -9.39 4.84
C PRO A 103 -4.70 -10.36 5.94
N GLU A 104 -5.49 -10.38 7.02
CA GLU A 104 -5.28 -11.28 8.15
C GLU A 104 -5.69 -12.73 7.79
N TRP A 105 -6.70 -12.88 6.95
CA TRP A 105 -7.24 -14.16 6.49
C TRP A 105 -7.86 -13.99 5.10
N ILE A 106 -7.97 -15.09 4.36
CA ILE A 106 -8.78 -15.18 3.14
C ILE A 106 -9.65 -16.43 3.19
N GLY A 107 -10.92 -16.32 2.82
CA GLY A 107 -11.86 -17.44 2.84
C GLY A 107 -12.92 -17.37 1.76
N HIS A 108 -13.45 -18.53 1.39
CA HIS A 108 -14.50 -18.67 0.39
C HIS A 108 -15.86 -18.92 1.04
N CYS A 109 -16.84 -18.07 0.76
CA CYS A 109 -18.21 -18.23 1.24
C CYS A 109 -19.11 -18.77 0.11
N LEU A 110 -19.69 -19.96 0.33
CA LEU A 110 -20.55 -20.64 -0.63
C LEU A 110 -22.04 -20.38 -0.42
N CYS A 111 -22.43 -19.59 0.59
CA CYS A 111 -23.83 -19.34 0.86
C CYS A 111 -24.52 -18.69 -0.36
N THR A 112 -25.80 -18.96 -0.51
CA THR A 112 -26.58 -18.58 -1.69
C THR A 112 -26.53 -17.07 -1.95
N THR A 113 -26.56 -16.25 -0.90
CA THR A 113 -26.44 -14.80 -1.01
C THR A 113 -25.08 -14.39 -1.57
N CYS A 114 -23.99 -14.94 -1.06
CA CYS A 114 -22.64 -14.62 -1.53
C CYS A 114 -22.43 -15.06 -2.99
N ARG A 115 -22.96 -16.23 -3.39
CA ARG A 115 -22.96 -16.67 -4.79
C ARG A 115 -23.70 -15.71 -5.71
N LYS A 116 -24.90 -15.27 -5.30
CA LYS A 116 -25.71 -14.31 -6.06
C LYS A 116 -25.06 -12.94 -6.17
N CYS A 117 -24.45 -12.43 -5.09
CA CYS A 117 -23.74 -11.16 -5.10
C CYS A 117 -22.50 -11.19 -6.02
N ALA A 118 -21.73 -12.26 -5.99
CA ALA A 118 -20.55 -12.41 -6.83
C ALA A 118 -20.88 -12.75 -8.29
N GLY A 119 -22.05 -13.35 -8.57
CA GLY A 119 -22.33 -13.99 -9.85
C GLY A 119 -21.38 -15.17 -10.12
N ALA A 120 -20.88 -15.82 -9.07
CA ALA A 120 -19.81 -16.82 -9.12
C ALA A 120 -20.10 -18.02 -8.19
N PRO A 121 -19.31 -19.11 -8.23
CA PRO A 121 -19.58 -20.30 -7.42
C PRO A 121 -19.49 -20.06 -5.91
N TYR A 122 -18.76 -19.02 -5.51
CA TYR A 122 -18.61 -18.50 -4.16
C TYR A 122 -18.16 -17.05 -4.24
N GLN A 123 -18.24 -16.34 -3.12
CA GLN A 123 -17.56 -15.06 -2.94
C GLN A 123 -16.35 -15.25 -2.05
N THR A 124 -15.19 -14.77 -2.49
CA THR A 124 -13.99 -14.73 -1.67
C THR A 124 -13.96 -13.43 -0.88
N PHE A 125 -13.54 -13.54 0.38
CA PHE A 125 -13.34 -12.42 1.28
C PHE A 125 -11.95 -12.44 1.87
N ALA A 126 -11.38 -11.26 2.07
CA ALA A 126 -10.11 -11.04 2.72
C ALA A 126 -10.31 -10.06 3.89
N GLY A 127 -9.95 -10.46 5.11
CA GLY A 127 -10.20 -9.69 6.33
C GLY A 127 -9.11 -8.67 6.64
N PHE A 128 -9.51 -7.48 7.07
CA PHE A 128 -8.62 -6.38 7.47
C PHE A 128 -9.11 -5.67 8.74
N PRO A 129 -8.20 -5.09 9.53
CA PRO A 129 -8.55 -3.98 10.41
C PRO A 129 -9.14 -2.85 9.58
N ARG A 130 -10.29 -2.33 9.99
CA ARG A 130 -10.96 -1.22 9.31
C ARG A 130 -10.08 0.03 9.25
N SER A 131 -9.28 0.27 10.30
CA SER A 131 -8.34 1.38 10.37
C SER A 131 -7.22 1.32 9.32
N ALA A 132 -6.96 0.16 8.73
CA ALA A 132 -5.95 0.01 7.68
C ALA A 132 -6.48 0.39 6.29
N ILE A 133 -7.80 0.45 6.11
CA ILE A 133 -8.43 0.74 4.82
C ILE A 133 -8.81 2.22 4.74
N THR A 134 -8.35 2.87 3.69
CA THR A 134 -8.72 4.26 3.36
C THR A 134 -9.38 4.30 1.99
N TRP A 135 -10.60 4.81 1.93
CA TRP A 135 -11.26 5.13 0.65
C TRP A 135 -10.60 6.37 0.05
N THR A 136 -10.06 6.24 -1.16
CA THR A 136 -9.39 7.34 -1.87
C THR A 136 -10.34 8.09 -2.79
N THR A 137 -11.50 7.51 -3.08
CA THR A 137 -12.65 8.16 -3.72
C THR A 137 -13.90 7.96 -2.85
N GLU A 138 -15.10 8.00 -3.44
CA GLU A 138 -16.33 7.76 -2.68
C GLU A 138 -16.43 6.31 -2.17
N PRO A 139 -17.01 6.11 -0.98
CA PRO A 139 -17.21 4.78 -0.42
C PRO A 139 -18.31 4.01 -1.19
N PRO A 140 -18.33 2.66 -1.08
CA PRO A 140 -19.36 1.85 -1.71
C PRO A 140 -20.76 2.17 -1.16
N LYS A 141 -21.79 1.85 -1.94
CA LYS A 141 -23.16 1.76 -1.44
C LYS A 141 -23.33 0.44 -0.69
N TYR A 142 -24.25 0.41 0.26
CA TYR A 142 -24.48 -0.77 1.09
C TYR A 142 -25.88 -1.35 0.88
N PHE A 143 -25.94 -2.67 0.88
CA PHE A 143 -27.17 -3.44 0.92
C PHE A 143 -27.10 -4.47 2.06
N ARG A 144 -28.23 -4.73 2.70
CA ARG A 144 -28.37 -5.73 3.77
C ARG A 144 -29.22 -6.88 3.28
N ALA A 145 -28.59 -8.05 3.17
CA ALA A 145 -29.29 -9.31 2.92
C ALA A 145 -29.71 -10.02 4.21
N SER A 146 -29.16 -9.59 5.35
CA SER A 146 -29.38 -10.16 6.68
C SER A 146 -29.29 -9.08 7.75
N ASP A 147 -29.77 -9.39 8.95
CA ASP A 147 -29.81 -8.44 10.07
C ASP A 147 -28.43 -8.25 10.72
N PHE A 148 -27.50 -9.17 10.51
CA PHE A 148 -26.18 -9.15 11.15
C PHE A 148 -25.06 -8.55 10.28
N ALA A 149 -25.27 -8.38 8.97
CA ALA A 149 -24.21 -7.93 8.08
C ALA A 149 -24.70 -7.09 6.89
N LYS A 150 -23.85 -6.17 6.44
CA LYS A 150 -24.03 -5.36 5.23
C LYS A 150 -22.95 -5.68 4.20
N ARG A 151 -23.29 -5.52 2.93
CA ARG A 151 -22.40 -5.72 1.78
C ARG A 151 -22.23 -4.42 1.02
N GLY A 152 -20.98 -4.03 0.78
CA GLY A 152 -20.62 -2.86 -0.01
C GLY A 152 -20.48 -3.22 -1.49
N PHE A 153 -21.06 -2.41 -2.37
CA PHE A 153 -20.96 -2.55 -3.82
C PHE A 153 -20.85 -1.19 -4.54
N CYS A 154 -20.35 -1.21 -5.77
CA CYS A 154 -20.36 -0.04 -6.64
C CYS A 154 -21.73 0.10 -7.32
N ASP A 155 -22.37 1.25 -7.16
CA ASP A 155 -23.68 1.57 -7.75
C ASP A 155 -23.65 1.81 -9.28
N GLN A 156 -22.47 1.96 -9.87
CA GLN A 156 -22.33 2.12 -11.33
C GLN A 156 -22.08 0.80 -12.04
N CYS A 157 -21.14 -0.01 -11.56
CA CYS A 157 -20.73 -1.24 -12.25
C CYS A 157 -21.14 -2.53 -11.53
N GLY A 158 -21.75 -2.43 -10.35
CA GLY A 158 -22.23 -3.60 -9.59
C GLY A 158 -21.12 -4.41 -8.89
N SER A 159 -19.85 -4.02 -8.98
CA SER A 159 -18.75 -4.76 -8.32
C SER A 159 -19.02 -4.91 -6.82
N SER A 160 -19.01 -6.13 -6.31
CA SER A 160 -18.97 -6.41 -4.88
C SER A 160 -17.61 -6.03 -4.32
N LEU A 161 -17.60 -5.27 -3.22
CA LEU A 161 -16.39 -4.68 -2.66
C LEU A 161 -16.17 -5.08 -1.21
N THR A 162 -17.22 -5.05 -0.38
CA THR A 162 -17.05 -5.28 1.06
C THR A 162 -18.12 -6.20 1.64
N PHE A 163 -17.77 -6.89 2.71
CA PHE A 163 -18.69 -7.53 3.63
C PHE A 163 -18.31 -7.12 5.06
N GLU A 164 -19.31 -6.72 5.83
CA GLU A 164 -19.10 -6.14 7.14
C GLU A 164 -20.14 -6.71 8.10
N VAL A 165 -19.65 -7.32 9.17
CA VAL A 165 -20.47 -7.90 10.23
C VAL A 165 -20.60 -6.88 11.34
N ASP A 166 -21.81 -6.69 11.85
CA ASP A 166 -22.08 -5.73 12.91
C ASP A 166 -21.41 -6.09 14.24
N SER A 167 -21.12 -7.38 14.45
CA SER A 167 -20.44 -7.91 15.63
C SER A 167 -18.98 -7.46 15.75
N THR A 168 -18.37 -7.12 14.62
CA THR A 168 -16.95 -6.77 14.51
C THR A 168 -16.79 -5.46 13.72
N PRO A 169 -17.29 -4.33 14.26
CA PRO A 169 -17.34 -3.06 13.53
C PRO A 169 -15.95 -2.49 13.19
N ASP A 170 -14.92 -2.91 13.94
CA ASP A 170 -13.50 -2.59 13.74
C ASP A 170 -12.84 -3.41 12.63
N LYS A 171 -13.54 -4.40 12.06
CA LYS A 171 -13.09 -5.23 10.95
C LYS A 171 -13.85 -4.90 9.67
N ILE A 172 -13.22 -5.20 8.54
CA ILE A 172 -13.82 -5.09 7.22
C ILE A 172 -13.28 -6.23 6.35
N SER A 173 -14.16 -6.93 5.65
CA SER A 173 -13.76 -7.89 4.63
C SER A 173 -13.86 -7.26 3.25
N LEU A 174 -12.79 -7.32 2.47
CA LEU A 174 -12.77 -6.87 1.08
C LEU A 174 -12.87 -8.07 0.14
N SER A 175 -13.46 -7.88 -1.04
CA SER A 175 -13.46 -8.90 -2.10
C SER A 175 -12.11 -8.89 -2.83
N PRO A 176 -11.31 -9.97 -2.83
CA PRO A 176 -10.00 -9.97 -3.50
C PRO A 176 -10.05 -9.69 -5.01
N GLY A 177 -11.18 -9.95 -5.66
CA GLY A 177 -11.38 -9.57 -7.07
C GLY A 177 -11.35 -8.06 -7.33
N SER A 178 -11.36 -7.22 -6.29
CA SER A 178 -11.17 -5.76 -6.41
C SER A 178 -9.74 -5.31 -6.13
N PHE A 179 -8.77 -6.22 -5.97
CA PHE A 179 -7.37 -5.87 -5.72
C PHE A 179 -6.65 -5.52 -7.03
N ASP A 180 -5.78 -4.51 -6.97
CA ASP A 180 -4.89 -4.17 -8.07
C ASP A 180 -3.62 -5.03 -7.98
N ASP A 181 -3.67 -6.28 -8.47
CA ASP A 181 -2.57 -7.27 -8.37
C ASP A 181 -1.21 -6.79 -8.93
N TRP A 182 -1.22 -5.75 -9.77
CA TRP A 182 -0.03 -5.15 -10.37
C TRP A 182 0.66 -4.12 -9.46
N ASP A 183 0.04 -3.70 -8.36
CA ASP A 183 0.51 -2.63 -7.45
C ASP A 183 0.57 -3.12 -6.00
N VAL A 184 1.06 -4.35 -5.79
CA VAL A 184 1.24 -4.97 -4.48
C VAL A 184 2.71 -4.89 -4.07
N GLN A 185 2.98 -4.25 -2.93
CA GLN A 185 4.32 -4.21 -2.35
C GLN A 185 4.77 -5.62 -1.96
N GLY A 186 6.00 -6.02 -2.32
CA GLY A 186 6.50 -7.37 -2.03
C GLY A 186 6.03 -8.46 -3.01
N GLY A 187 5.22 -8.12 -4.01
CA GLY A 187 4.82 -9.04 -5.09
C GLY A 187 3.70 -10.01 -4.71
N LYS A 188 3.44 -10.97 -5.61
CA LYS A 188 2.27 -11.87 -5.52
C LYS A 188 2.31 -12.82 -4.31
N ASP A 189 3.49 -13.13 -3.81
CA ASP A 189 3.66 -14.05 -2.67
C ASP A 189 3.42 -13.38 -1.30
N ALA A 190 3.14 -12.07 -1.28
CA ALA A 190 2.90 -11.32 -0.05
C ALA A 190 1.49 -11.56 0.55
N PHE A 191 0.56 -12.10 -0.23
CA PHE A 191 -0.81 -12.38 0.22
C PHE A 191 -0.92 -13.74 0.90
N VAL A 192 -1.70 -13.79 1.99
CA VAL A 192 -2.12 -15.06 2.58
C VAL A 192 -2.98 -15.84 1.58
N LYS A 193 -2.89 -17.17 1.61
CA LYS A 193 -3.70 -18.04 0.76
C LYS A 193 -5.09 -18.25 1.39
N PRO A 194 -6.11 -18.62 0.59
CA PRO A 194 -7.40 -19.01 1.15
C PRO A 194 -7.26 -20.14 2.15
N GLU A 195 -7.89 -19.99 3.30
CA GLU A 195 -7.81 -20.92 4.43
C GLU A 195 -8.87 -22.01 4.36
N GLY A 196 -9.95 -21.81 3.60
CA GLY A 196 -11.03 -22.78 3.53
C GLY A 196 -12.30 -22.30 2.85
N TYR A 197 -13.28 -23.19 2.86
CA TYR A 197 -14.63 -22.97 2.36
C TYR A 197 -15.63 -23.03 3.53
N ILE A 198 -16.49 -22.02 3.65
CA ILE A 198 -17.60 -21.99 4.60
C ILE A 198 -18.94 -22.05 3.86
N PHE A 199 -19.96 -22.60 4.51
CA PHE A 199 -21.26 -22.91 3.92
C PHE A 199 -21.18 -23.89 2.74
N ALA A 200 -20.30 -24.90 2.83
CA ALA A 200 -20.08 -25.86 1.76
C ALA A 200 -21.33 -26.65 1.37
N ALA A 201 -22.30 -26.80 2.29
CA ALA A 201 -23.60 -27.42 2.01
C ALA A 201 -24.44 -26.64 1.00
N GLU A 202 -24.19 -25.33 0.83
CA GLU A 202 -24.90 -24.45 -0.12
C GLU A 202 -24.16 -24.28 -1.46
N LYS A 203 -23.16 -25.13 -1.73
CA LYS A 203 -22.43 -25.16 -3.02
C LYS A 203 -23.40 -25.15 -4.20
N ALA A 204 -23.04 -24.38 -5.23
CA ALA A 204 -23.83 -24.37 -6.46
C ALA A 204 -23.87 -25.76 -7.10
N VAL A 205 -25.03 -26.16 -7.60
CA VAL A 205 -25.26 -27.47 -8.24
C VAL A 205 -24.35 -27.74 -9.44
N TRP A 206 -23.85 -26.69 -10.09
CA TRP A 206 -22.99 -26.76 -11.28
C TRP A 206 -21.50 -26.65 -10.98
N TYR A 207 -21.12 -26.41 -9.72
CA TYR A 207 -19.73 -26.18 -9.34
C TYR A 207 -19.22 -27.33 -8.48
N GLU A 208 -18.14 -27.97 -8.88
CA GLU A 208 -17.44 -28.95 -8.05
C GLU A 208 -16.30 -28.32 -7.28
N LEU A 209 -16.22 -28.62 -5.98
CA LEU A 209 -15.12 -28.14 -5.14
C LEU A 209 -13.84 -28.87 -5.54
N PRO A 210 -12.74 -28.15 -5.83
CA PRO A 210 -11.47 -28.77 -6.18
C PRO A 210 -10.92 -29.57 -4.99
N ASN A 211 -10.10 -30.59 -5.29
CA ASN A 211 -9.38 -31.35 -4.28
C ASN A 211 -8.06 -30.65 -3.91
N ASP A 212 -8.18 -29.53 -3.22
CA ASP A 212 -7.08 -28.64 -2.81
C ASP A 212 -6.57 -28.88 -1.38
N GLY A 213 -7.18 -29.83 -0.66
CA GLY A 213 -6.86 -30.12 0.74
C GLY A 213 -7.35 -29.07 1.75
N LEU A 214 -8.07 -28.03 1.32
CA LEU A 214 -8.60 -27.01 2.22
C LEU A 214 -9.81 -27.53 3.03
N PRO A 215 -10.01 -27.10 4.28
CA PRO A 215 -11.18 -27.48 5.06
C PRO A 215 -12.49 -27.00 4.42
N ARG A 216 -13.54 -27.81 4.58
CA ARG A 216 -14.89 -27.57 4.06
C ARG A 216 -15.86 -27.59 5.23
N HIS A 217 -16.30 -26.41 5.66
CA HIS A 217 -17.27 -26.28 6.74
C HIS A 217 -18.68 -26.19 6.14
N GLU A 218 -19.58 -27.09 6.55
CA GLU A 218 -20.96 -27.09 6.07
C GLU A 218 -21.73 -25.82 6.47
N LYS A 219 -21.35 -25.21 7.59
CA LYS A 219 -21.91 -23.97 8.18
C LYS A 219 -20.76 -23.05 8.60
N LEU A 220 -21.08 -21.89 9.18
CA LEU A 220 -20.06 -21.08 9.88
C LEU A 220 -19.34 -21.95 10.92
N PRO A 221 -18.00 -21.91 10.98
CA PRO A 221 -17.23 -22.57 12.02
C PRO A 221 -17.74 -22.17 13.41
N PRO A 222 -17.82 -23.10 14.39
CA PRO A 222 -18.38 -22.80 15.71
C PRO A 222 -17.74 -21.59 16.41
N ALA A 223 -16.41 -21.44 16.30
CA ALA A 223 -15.67 -20.33 16.90
C ALA A 223 -16.02 -18.95 16.31
N GLU A 224 -16.52 -18.89 15.08
CA GLU A 224 -17.02 -17.66 14.44
C GLU A 224 -18.51 -17.46 14.75
N ALA A 225 -19.28 -18.55 14.75
CA ALA A 225 -20.70 -18.53 15.07
C ALA A 225 -21.00 -18.10 16.52
N GLU A 226 -20.16 -18.46 17.48
CA GLU A 226 -20.29 -18.04 18.89
C GLU A 226 -20.07 -16.53 19.05
N LYS A 227 -19.03 -15.98 18.41
CA LYS A 227 -18.76 -14.53 18.41
C LYS A 227 -19.90 -13.72 17.80
N ASP A 228 -20.50 -14.23 16.73
CA ASP A 228 -21.65 -13.59 16.08
C ASP A 228 -22.92 -13.66 16.95
N LYS A 229 -23.11 -14.72 17.74
CA LYS A 229 -24.23 -14.83 18.69
C LYS A 229 -24.08 -13.88 19.88
N GLU A 230 -22.91 -13.86 20.53
CA GLU A 230 -22.64 -12.97 21.67
C GLU A 230 -22.82 -11.49 21.29
N ALA A 231 -22.46 -11.14 20.06
CA ALA A 231 -22.65 -9.79 19.55
C ALA A 231 -24.10 -9.47 19.12
N ALA A 232 -24.91 -10.49 18.78
CA ALA A 232 -26.32 -10.31 18.50
C ALA A 232 -27.16 -10.17 19.78
N GLU A 233 -26.76 -10.84 20.86
CA GLU A 233 -27.46 -10.83 22.17
C GLU A 233 -27.11 -9.61 23.04
N SER A 234 -26.07 -8.85 22.69
CA SER A 234 -25.64 -7.64 23.40
C SER A 234 -26.22 -6.32 22.85
N LYS A 235 -27.16 -6.41 21.90
CA LYS A 235 -27.93 -5.28 21.33
C LYS A 235 -29.37 -5.30 21.82
#